data_AF-A0A3D2AZY5-F1
#
_entry.id   AF-A0A3D2AZY5-F1
#
_cell.length_a   1.000
_cell.length_b   1.000
_cell.length_c   1.000
_cell.angle_alpha   90.00
_cell.angle_beta   90.00
_cell.angle_gamma   90.00
#
_symmetry.space_group_name_H-M   'P 1'
#
loop_
_entity.id
_entity.type
_entity.pdbx_description
1 polymer ?
#
loop_
_entity_poly.entity_id
_entity_poly.type
_entity_poly.pdbx_seq_one_letter_code
_entity_poly.pdbx_strand_id
1 'polypeptide(L)' 'MTPHPQSSKPRASLSVFFPAYNDGGTIGSMVIAAVATAQKLTADYEIIVVNDGSTDSTR' A
#
# COMPACT_ATOMS: atom_id res chain seq x y z
N MET A 1 -32.96 28.83 7.56
CA MET A 1 -31.53 28.50 7.35
C MET A 1 -31.41 26.98 7.41
N THR A 2 -31.44 26.32 6.26
CA THR A 2 -31.23 24.86 6.16
C THR A 2 -29.73 24.58 6.17
N PRO A 3 -29.21 23.71 7.07
CA PRO A 3 -27.81 23.31 7.01
C PRO A 3 -27.58 22.56 5.69
N HIS A 4 -26.58 22.98 4.92
CA HIS A 4 -26.11 22.19 3.79
C HIS A 4 -25.32 21.00 4.34
N PRO A 5 -25.55 19.76 3.85
CA PRO A 5 -24.74 18.62 4.24
C PRO A 5 -23.29 18.91 3.86
N GLN A 6 -22.40 18.90 4.84
CA GLN A 6 -20.97 19.00 4.61
C GLN A 6 -20.58 17.81 3.70
N SER A 7 -20.24 18.12 2.44
CA SER A 7 -19.63 17.16 1.53
C SER A 7 -18.35 16.63 2.20
N SER A 8 -18.40 15.42 2.73
CA SER A 8 -17.21 14.71 3.18
C SER A 8 -16.30 14.58 1.95
N LYS A 9 -15.19 15.33 1.93
CA LYS A 9 -14.14 15.13 0.91
C LYS A 9 -13.89 13.61 0.80
N PRO A 10 -13.88 13.03 -0.42
CA PRO A 10 -13.45 11.65 -0.57
C PRO A 10 -12.06 11.53 0.07
N ARG A 11 -11.91 10.59 1.00
CA ARG A 11 -10.57 10.23 1.49
C ARG A 11 -9.81 9.71 0.28
N ALA A 12 -8.65 10.28 -0.02
CA ALA A 12 -7.84 9.81 -1.14
C ALA A 12 -7.45 8.35 -0.92
N SER A 13 -7.60 7.50 -1.95
CA SER A 13 -7.11 6.12 -1.92
C SER A 13 -5.63 6.08 -2.31
N LEU A 14 -4.90 5.05 -1.88
CA LEU A 14 -3.47 4.89 -2.15
C LEU A 14 -3.11 3.46 -2.57
N SER A 15 -2.55 3.30 -3.76
CA SER A 15 -1.96 2.03 -4.20
C SER A 15 -0.44 2.13 -4.18
N VAL A 16 0.22 1.22 -3.48
CA VAL A 16 1.68 1.11 -3.44
C VAL A 16 2.08 -0.20 -4.12
N PHE A 17 3.00 -0.13 -5.09
CA PHE A 17 3.41 -1.28 -5.89
C PHE A 17 4.91 -1.55 -5.75
N PHE A 18 5.27 -2.81 -5.57
CA PHE A 18 6.65 -3.30 -5.55
C PHE A 18 6.83 -4.49 -6.52
N PRO A 19 7.68 -4.36 -7.55
CA PRO A 19 8.24 -5.54 -8.22
C PRO A 19 9.27 -6.18 -7.28
N ALA A 20 9.20 -7.49 -7.10
CA ALA A 20 10.10 -8.25 -6.25
C ALA A 20 10.83 -9.31 -7.09
N TYR A 21 12.13 -9.11 -7.27
CA TYR A 21 13.04 -10.04 -7.94
C TYR A 21 14.17 -10.44 -7.00
N ASN A 22 14.20 -11.70 -6.59
CA ASN A 22 15.18 -12.26 -5.66
C ASN A 22 15.31 -11.46 -4.34
N ASP A 23 14.17 -11.02 -3.81
CA ASP A 23 14.07 -10.13 -2.65
C ASP A 23 13.51 -10.86 -1.41
N GLY A 24 13.58 -12.19 -1.36
CA GLY A 24 12.93 -13.00 -0.32
C GLY A 24 13.40 -12.70 1.10
N GLY A 25 14.62 -12.15 1.26
CA GLY A 25 15.17 -11.74 2.55
C GLY A 25 14.69 -10.37 3.07
N THR A 26 14.11 -9.54 2.19
CA THR A 26 13.90 -8.11 2.47
C THR A 26 12.50 -7.61 2.09
N ILE A 27 11.81 -8.27 1.15
CA ILE A 27 10.47 -7.85 0.71
C ILE A 27 9.47 -7.76 1.86
N GLY A 28 9.55 -8.68 2.83
CA GLY A 28 8.68 -8.66 4.02
C GLY A 28 8.83 -7.41 4.88
N SER A 29 10.07 -6.98 5.15
CA SER A 29 10.30 -5.76 5.96
C SER A 29 9.90 -4.50 5.19
N MET A 30 10.07 -4.50 3.87
CA MET A 30 9.63 -3.42 2.98
C MET A 30 8.11 -3.27 2.98
N VAL A 31 7.36 -4.37 2.87
CA VAL A 31 5.88 -4.36 2.96
C VAL A 31 5.41 -3.83 4.30
N ILE A 32 6.03 -4.25 5.41
CA ILE A 32 5.69 -3.75 6.76
C ILE A 32 5.89 -2.23 6.85
N ALA A 33 7.01 -1.72 6.33
CA ALA A 33 7.28 -0.28 6.31
C ALA A 33 6.28 0.50 5.44
N ALA A 34 5.89 -0.06 4.30
CA ALA A 34 4.90 0.52 3.41
C ALA A 34 3.52 0.60 4.08
N VAL A 35 3.08 -0.47 4.73
CA VAL A 35 1.83 -0.51 5.52
C VAL A 35 1.84 0.54 6.62
N ALA A 36 2.91 0.60 7.43
CA ALA A 36 3.03 1.56 8.53
C ALA A 36 3.02 3.03 8.04
N THR A 37 3.43 3.27 6.81
CA THR A 37 3.44 4.60 6.20
C THR A 37 2.10 4.93 5.57
N ALA A 38 1.52 4.01 4.78
CA ALA A 38 0.25 4.21 4.09
C ALA A 38 -0.91 4.48 5.07
N GLN A 39 -0.95 3.77 6.19
CA GLN A 39 -1.97 3.97 7.24
C GLN A 39 -1.97 5.39 7.84
N LYS A 40 -0.85 6.12 7.78
CA LYS A 40 -0.76 7.51 8.25
C LYS A 40 -1.37 8.50 7.25
N LEU A 41 -1.53 8.11 5.99
CA LEU A 41 -2.02 8.96 4.90
C LEU A 41 -3.50 8.74 4.64
N THR A 42 -3.94 7.48 4.62
CA THR A 42 -5.33 7.11 4.34
C THR A 42 -5.69 5.76 4.95
N ALA A 43 -6.97 5.57 5.22
CA ALA A 43 -7.52 4.27 5.62
C ALA A 43 -7.80 3.35 4.42
N ASP A 44 -7.81 3.90 3.21
CA ASP A 44 -8.09 3.18 1.97
C ASP A 44 -6.79 3.03 1.17
N TYR A 45 -6.08 1.93 1.40
CA TYR A 45 -4.83 1.64 0.72
C TYR A 45 -4.68 0.16 0.41
N GLU A 46 -3.89 -0.12 -0.63
CA GLU A 46 -3.47 -1.47 -0.99
C GLU A 46 -1.95 -1.49 -1.19
N ILE A 47 -1.34 -2.63 -0.86
CA ILE A 47 0.07 -2.92 -1.16
C ILE A 47 0.08 -4.10 -2.12
N ILE A 48 0.63 -3.87 -3.31
CA ILE A 48 0.70 -4.87 -4.38
C ILE A 48 2.17 -5.26 -4.53
N VAL A 49 2.48 -6.53 -4.23
CA VAL A 49 3.80 -7.11 -4.50
C VAL A 49 3.66 -8.06 -5.67
N VAL A 50 4.47 -7.85 -6.71
CA VAL A 50 4.51 -8.73 -7.87
C VAL A 50 5.85 -9.44 -7.90
N ASN A 51 5.81 -10.77 -7.85
CA ASN A 51 7.00 -11.56 -8.12
C ASN A 51 7.39 -11.38 -9.59
N ASP A 52 8.53 -10.71 -9.81
CA ASP A 52 9.05 -10.32 -11.12
C ASP A 52 10.02 -11.36 -11.69
N GLY A 53 9.61 -12.64 -11.63
CA GLY A 53 10.40 -13.76 -12.14
C GLY A 53 11.51 -14.26 -11.21
N SER A 54 11.34 -14.11 -9.90
CA SER A 54 12.31 -14.58 -8.90
C SER A 54 12.58 -16.08 -9.00
N THR A 55 13.82 -16.47 -8.74
CA THR A 55 14.26 -17.87 -8.65
C THR A 55 14.59 -18.30 -7.22
N ASP A 56 14.55 -17.36 -6.28
CA ASP A 56 14.75 -17.59 -4.85
C ASP A 56 13.42 -17.85 -4.10
N SER A 57 13.41 -17.61 -2.79
CA SER A 57 12.25 -17.81 -1.92
C SER A 57 11.23 -16.65 -1.89
N THR A 58 11.31 -15.67 -2.79
CA THR A 58 10.33 -14.57 -2.92
C THR A 58 8.93 -15.12 -3.22
N ARG A 59 7.97 -14.93 -2.29
CA ARG A 59 6.59 -15.44 -2.36
C ARG A 59 5.61 -14.61 -1.55
#